data_AF-A0A9Q3EDW2-F1
#
_entry.id   AF-A0A9Q3EDW2-F1
#
_cell.length_a   1.000
_cell.length_b   1.000
_cell.length_c   1.000
_cell.angle_alpha   90.00
_cell.angle_beta   90.00
_cell.angle_gamma   90.00
#
_symmetry.space_group_name_H-M   'P 1'
#
loop_
_entity.id
_entity.type
_entity.pdbx_description
1 polymer ?
#
loop_
_entity_poly.entity_id
_entity_poly.type
_entity_poly.pdbx_seq_one_letter_code
_entity_poly.pdbx_strand_id
1 'polypeptide(L)'
;MLSTKLAFSKAYNPQTDGLSERMIQTIEDIMRRFCAYGMEYKNHEGYTYDWVTLLPAVQLAYNTSQHSTIGKSPSLVEKGWNPL
;
A
#
# COMPACT_ATOMS: atom_id res chain seq x y z
N MET A 1 6.99 16.58 22.08
CA MET A 1 7.39 15.25 21.57
C MET A 1 6.61 14.21 22.36
N LEU A 2 5.82 13.36 21.70
CA LEU A 2 5.12 12.27 22.40
C LEU A 2 6.16 11.30 22.98
N SER A 3 5.95 10.87 24.22
CA SER A 3 6.78 9.92 24.96
C SER A 3 6.64 8.49 24.42
N THR A 4 6.99 8.28 23.15
CA THR A 4 6.85 7.00 22.44
C THR A 4 8.09 6.15 22.65
N LYS A 5 7.93 4.90 23.11
CA LYS A 5 9.04 3.93 23.19
C LYS A 5 9.32 3.35 21.82
N LEU A 6 10.56 3.46 21.36
CA LEU A 6 11.01 2.88 20.10
C LEU A 6 11.22 1.37 20.28
N ALA A 7 10.59 0.56 19.43
CA ALA A 7 10.80 -0.87 19.34
C ALA A 7 11.49 -1.17 18.00
N PHE A 8 12.78 -1.50 18.04
CA PHE A 8 13.53 -1.85 16.84
C PHE A 8 13.40 -3.34 16.54
N SER A 9 13.17 -3.70 15.28
CA SER A 9 13.34 -5.07 14.83
C SER A 9 14.83 -5.45 14.85
N LYS A 10 15.12 -6.75 15.00
CA LYS A 10 16.50 -7.24 14.90
C LYS A 10 16.99 -7.04 13.46
N ALA A 11 18.23 -6.60 13.29
CA ALA A 11 18.85 -6.51 11.97
C ALA A 11 18.71 -7.86 11.23
N TYR A 12 18.30 -7.79 9.95
CA TYR A 12 18.07 -8.96 9.10
C TYR A 12 16.99 -9.94 9.58
N ASN A 13 16.03 -9.49 10.41
CA ASN A 13 14.93 -10.32 10.88
C ASN A 13 13.55 -9.84 10.36
N PRO A 14 13.26 -10.02 9.05
CA PRO A 14 12.06 -9.52 8.37
C PRO A 14 10.74 -10.01 9.00
N GLN A 15 10.81 -11.15 9.71
CA GLN A 15 9.66 -11.74 10.38
C GLN A 15 9.02 -10.84 11.46
N THR A 16 9.78 -9.88 12.00
CA THR A 16 9.28 -8.92 13.00
C THR A 16 8.46 -7.78 12.38
N ASP A 17 8.76 -7.41 11.13
CA ASP A 17 8.09 -6.36 10.36
C ASP A 17 7.22 -6.93 9.23
N GLY A 18 6.93 -8.23 9.26
CA GLY A 18 6.33 -8.97 8.14
C GLY A 18 4.96 -8.47 7.67
N LEU A 19 4.19 -7.81 8.54
CA LEU A 19 2.94 -7.13 8.14
C LEU A 19 3.22 -5.90 7.28
N SER A 20 4.13 -5.05 7.73
CA SER A 20 4.57 -3.86 6.98
C SER A 20 5.27 -4.27 5.69
N GLU A 21 6.10 -5.31 5.70
CA GLU A 21 6.76 -5.81 4.49
C GLU A 21 5.74 -6.34 3.46
N ARG A 22 4.74 -7.12 3.88
CA ARG A 22 3.70 -7.63 2.98
C ARG A 22 2.83 -6.49 2.42
N MET A 23 2.55 -5.48 3.24
CA MET A 23 1.89 -4.26 2.79
C MET A 23 2.72 -3.54 1.72
N ILE A 24 4.00 -3.30 1.98
CA ILE A 24 4.92 -2.63 1.05
C ILE A 24 5.00 -3.39 -0.27
N GLN A 25 5.16 -4.72 -0.24
CA GLN A 25 5.19 -5.56 -1.46
C GLN A 25 3.92 -5.42 -2.29
N THR A 26 2.75 -5.34 -1.65
CA THR A 26 1.47 -5.19 -2.35
C THR A 26 1.35 -3.82 -3.02
N ILE A 27 1.75 -2.76 -2.31
CA ILE A 27 1.77 -1.39 -2.83
C ILE A 27 2.75 -1.28 -4.01
N GLU A 28 3.94 -1.86 -3.88
CA GLU A 28 4.94 -1.90 -4.95
C GLU A 28 4.44 -2.64 -6.20
N ASP A 29 3.74 -3.77 -6.05
CA ASP A 29 3.18 -4.52 -7.18
C ASP A 29 2.15 -3.68 -7.94
N ILE A 30 1.24 -3.02 -7.23
CA ILE A 30 0.27 -2.10 -7.82
C ILE A 30 1.00 -0.97 -8.55
N MET A 31 1.98 -0.32 -7.89
CA MET A 31 2.75 0.77 -8.49
C MET A 31 3.51 0.34 -9.75
N ARG A 32 4.14 -0.84 -9.76
CA ARG A 32 4.88 -1.31 -10.94
C ARG A 32 3.98 -1.45 -12.16
N ARG A 33 2.73 -1.89 -12.00
CA ARG A 33 1.76 -2.01 -13.10
C ARG A 33 1.42 -0.66 -13.73
N PHE A 34 1.29 0.38 -12.91
CA PHE A 34 0.88 1.71 -13.38
C PHE A 34 2.03 2.65 -13.73
N CYS A 35 3.20 2.50 -13.09
CA CYS A 35 4.35 3.40 -13.21
C CYS A 35 5.50 2.83 -14.06
N ALA A 36 5.68 1.50 -14.11
CA ALA A 36 6.83 0.88 -14.79
C ALA A 36 6.45 0.17 -16.10
N TYR A 37 5.35 -0.58 -16.12
CA TYR A 37 4.88 -1.31 -17.30
C TYR A 37 3.95 -0.45 -18.18
N GLY A 38 4.28 0.82 -18.35
CA GLY A 38 3.47 1.88 -18.97
C GLY A 38 3.16 1.73 -20.46
N MET A 39 3.06 0.53 -21.01
CA MET A 39 2.54 0.29 -22.36
C MET A 39 1.03 0.09 -22.37
N GLU A 40 0.44 -0.43 -21.29
CA GLU A 40 -1.03 -0.68 -21.18
C GLU A 40 -1.75 0.40 -20.37
N TYR A 41 -1.06 1.04 -19.41
CA TYR A 41 -1.62 2.05 -18.50
C TYR A 41 -0.98 3.43 -18.73
N LYS A 42 -1.17 3.96 -19.94
CA LYS A 42 -0.83 5.36 -20.23
C LYS A 42 -2.01 6.25 -19.87
N ASN A 43 -1.73 7.45 -19.38
CA ASN A 43 -2.74 8.48 -19.28
C ASN A 43 -3.23 8.88 -20.70
N HIS A 44 -4.25 9.73 -20.77
CA HIS A 44 -4.84 10.20 -22.03
C HIS A 44 -3.85 10.93 -22.96
N GLU A 45 -2.67 11.31 -22.46
CA GLU A 45 -1.60 12.00 -23.17
C GLU A 45 -0.46 11.06 -23.61
N GLY A 46 -0.55 9.77 -23.30
CA GLY A 46 0.44 8.77 -23.69
C GLY A 46 1.63 8.61 -22.73
N TYR A 47 1.59 9.26 -21.57
CA TYR A 47 2.60 9.17 -20.51
C TYR A 47 2.20 8.20 -19.42
N THR A 48 3.20 7.61 -18.76
CA THR A 48 3.01 6.79 -17.56
C THR A 48 2.77 7.69 -16.35
N TYR A 49 1.91 7.29 -15.41
CA TYR A 49 1.61 8.11 -14.23
C TYR A 49 2.85 8.27 -13.32
N ASP A 50 3.10 9.49 -12.85
CA ASP A 50 4.11 9.74 -11.84
C ASP A 50 3.72 9.04 -10.53
N TRP A 51 4.67 8.31 -9.94
CA TRP A 51 4.42 7.46 -8.77
C TRP A 51 3.93 8.28 -7.56
N VAL A 52 4.38 9.54 -7.43
CA VAL A 52 3.93 10.45 -6.37
C VAL A 52 2.45 10.78 -6.54
N THR A 53 2.03 11.06 -7.77
CA THR A 53 0.61 11.37 -8.08
C THR A 53 -0.30 10.15 -7.91
N LEU A 54 0.23 8.95 -8.11
CA LEU A 54 -0.50 7.69 -7.99
C LEU A 54 -0.63 7.21 -6.53
N LEU A 55 0.33 7.57 -5.66
CA LEU A 55 0.41 7.10 -4.28
C LEU A 55 -0.91 7.28 -3.47
N PRO A 56 -1.63 8.42 -3.52
CA PRO A 56 -2.90 8.56 -2.81
C PRO A 56 -3.98 7.58 -3.31
N ALA A 57 -4.05 7.34 -4.62
CA ALA A 57 -5.01 6.41 -5.21
C ALA A 57 -4.70 4.96 -4.82
N VAL A 58 -3.42 4.58 -4.84
CA VAL A 58 -2.96 3.24 -4.43
C VAL A 58 -3.24 3.00 -2.95
N GLN A 59 -2.99 4.01 -2.10
CA GLN A 59 -3.29 3.90 -0.68
C GLN A 59 -4.79 3.74 -0.42
N LEU A 60 -5.63 4.48 -1.15
CA LEU A 60 -7.08 4.31 -1.07
C LEU A 60 -7.47 2.89 -1.48
N ALA A 61 -7.06 2.44 -2.67
CA ALA A 61 -7.38 1.12 -3.20
C ALA A 61 -6.95 -0.02 -2.27
N TYR A 62 -5.76 0.08 -1.67
CA TYR A 62 -5.27 -0.89 -0.69
C TYR A 62 -6.15 -0.91 0.57
N ASN A 63 -6.43 0.27 1.14
CA ASN A 63 -7.20 0.38 2.39
C ASN A 63 -8.66 -0.05 2.25
N THR A 64 -9.22 0.01 1.05
CA THR A 64 -10.60 -0.39 0.77
C THR A 64 -10.74 -1.82 0.28
N SER A 65 -9.63 -2.46 -0.14
CA SER A 65 -9.64 -3.84 -0.65
C SER A 65 -9.74 -4.85 0.49
N GLN A 66 -10.51 -5.92 0.28
CA GLN A 66 -10.63 -6.98 1.27
C GLN A 66 -9.38 -7.86 1.28
N HIS A 67 -8.82 -8.06 2.47
CA HIS A 67 -7.71 -8.98 2.66
C HIS A 67 -8.21 -10.41 2.85
N SER A 68 -7.71 -11.35 2.05
CA SER A 68 -8.11 -12.77 2.09
C SER A 68 -7.95 -13.43 3.47
N THR A 69 -6.96 -13.00 4.26
CA THR A 69 -6.71 -13.53 5.61
C THR A 69 -7.76 -13.08 6.65
N ILE A 70 -8.30 -11.87 6.51
CA ILE A 70 -9.19 -11.25 7.51
C ILE A 70 -10.65 -11.18 6.99
N GLY A 71 -10.85 -11.30 5.69
CA GLY A 71 -12.16 -11.16 5.02
C GLY A 71 -12.72 -9.74 5.08
N LYS A 72 -11.94 -8.74 5.50
CA LYS A 72 -12.34 -7.35 5.67
C LYS A 72 -11.27 -6.43 5.09
N SER A 73 -11.66 -5.19 4.77
CA SER A 73 -10.71 -4.15 4.37
C SER A 73 -10.02 -3.53 5.59
N PRO A 74 -8.76 -3.08 5.45
CA PRO A 74 -8.06 -2.39 6.53
C PRO A 74 -8.85 -1.20 7.10
N SER A 75 -9.48 -0.39 6.24
CA SER A 75 -10.27 0.76 6.69
C SER A 75 -11.47 0.36 7.57
N LEU A 76 -12.11 -0.77 7.25
CA LEU A 76 -13.23 -1.30 8.02
C LEU A 76 -12.77 -1.79 9.40
N VAL A 77 -11.59 -2.40 9.47
CA VAL A 77 -11.02 -2.91 10.73
C VAL A 77 -10.52 -1.77 11.62
N GLU A 78 -9.85 -0.78 11.05
CA GLU A 78 -9.23 0.31 11.81
C GLU A 78 -10.21 1.43 12.16
N LYS A 79 -11.08 1.82 11.21
CA LYS A 79 -11.93 3.01 11.30
C LYS A 79 -13.42 2.69 11.42
N GLY A 80 -13.81 1.42 11.22
CA GLY A 80 -15.21 1.00 11.22
C GLY A 80 -16.00 1.39 9.98
N TRP A 81 -15.36 1.95 8.95
CA TRP A 81 -16.02 2.45 7.73
C TRP A 81 -15.10 2.31 6.50
N ASN A 82 -15.71 2.08 5.34
CA ASN A 82 -15.03 2.06 4.04
C ASN A 82 -15.40 3.31 3.22
N PRO A 83 -14.45 4.17 2.83
CA PRO A 83 -14.72 5.41 2.10
C PRO A 83 -15.19 5.23 0.65
N LEU A 84 -15.36 3.99 0.19
CA LEU A 84 -15.91 3.62 -1.12
C LEU A 84 -17.27 2.93 -0.95
#